data_AF-A0A1A9RND2-F1
#
_entry.id   AF-A0A1A9RND2-F1
#
_cell.length_a   1.000
_cell.length_b   1.000
_cell.length_c   1.000
_cell.angle_alpha   90.00
_cell.angle_beta   90.00
_cell.angle_gamma   90.00
#
_symmetry.space_group_name_H-M   'P 1'
#
loop_
_entity.id
_entity.type
_entity.pdbx_description
1 polymer ?
#
loop_
_entity_poly.entity_id
_entity_poly.type
_entity_poly.pdbx_seq_one_letter_code
_entity_poly.pdbx_strand_id
1 'polypeptide(L)'
;MPPHLKSWLAVCLLPLLLALWFALNPAHDATGYLLHGVVMCCACVFLLKYVLFALVSAHLRQDAAAKRRALLQLLPLAVFGGYVAYYFIH
;
A
#
# COMPACT_ATOMS: atom_id res chain seq x y z
N MET A 1 -4.35 8.91 -22.72
CA MET A 1 -3.57 8.16 -21.71
C MET A 1 -4.50 7.14 -21.07
N PRO A 2 -4.21 5.82 -21.14
CA PRO A 2 -5.16 4.82 -20.69
C PRO A 2 -5.47 5.02 -19.20
N PRO A 3 -6.76 5.07 -18.80
CA PRO A 3 -7.19 5.39 -17.44
C PRO A 3 -6.60 4.44 -16.38
N HIS A 4 -6.20 3.23 -16.78
CA HIS A 4 -5.56 2.24 -15.93
C HIS A 4 -4.18 2.64 -15.38
N LEU A 5 -3.40 3.47 -16.09
CA LEU A 5 -2.02 3.76 -15.68
C LEU A 5 -1.96 4.76 -14.51
N LYS A 6 -2.91 5.71 -14.44
CA LYS A 6 -3.01 6.68 -13.35
C LYS A 6 -3.42 6.02 -12.04
N SER A 7 -4.43 5.14 -12.05
CA SER A 7 -4.78 4.35 -10.87
C SER A 7 -3.64 3.43 -10.44
N TRP A 8 -2.91 2.85 -11.38
CA TRP A 8 -1.76 1.99 -11.08
C TRP A 8 -0.65 2.75 -10.36
N LEU A 9 -0.29 3.94 -10.86
CA LEU A 9 0.73 4.80 -10.24
C LEU A 9 0.27 5.31 -8.87
N ALA A 10 -1.00 5.68 -8.74
CA ALA A 10 -1.58 6.14 -7.48
C ALA A 10 -1.47 5.06 -6.38
N VAL A 11 -1.76 3.80 -6.70
CA VAL A 11 -1.66 2.69 -5.73
C VAL A 11 -0.21 2.43 -5.28
N CYS A 12 0.78 2.74 -6.11
CA CYS A 12 2.20 2.66 -5.72
C CYS A 12 2.68 3.90 -4.95
N LEU A 13 2.24 5.10 -5.35
CA LEU A 13 2.65 6.35 -4.73
C LEU A 13 1.98 6.61 -3.39
N LEU A 14 0.70 6.22 -3.23
CA LEU A 14 -0.07 6.44 -2.00
C LEU A 14 0.60 5.82 -0.75
N PRO A 15 1.00 4.53 -0.73
CA PRO A 15 1.68 3.97 0.43
C PRO A 15 3.05 4.61 0.69
N LEU A 16 3.79 4.99 -0.36
CA LEU A 16 5.06 5.72 -0.20
C LEU A 16 4.86 7.10 0.42
N LEU A 17 3.86 7.85 -0.06
CA LEU A 17 3.54 9.19 0.45
C LEU A 17 3.03 9.12 1.88
N LEU A 18 2.20 8.13 2.23
CA LEU A 18 1.78 7.91 3.60
C LEU A 18 2.98 7.59 4.50
N ALA A 19 3.85 6.67 4.09
CA ALA A 19 5.04 6.33 4.86
C ALA A 19 5.94 7.57 5.09
N LEU A 20 6.16 8.36 4.04
CA LEU A 20 6.95 9.58 4.13
C LEU A 20 6.31 10.63 5.04
N TRP A 21 4.98 10.81 4.96
CA TRP A 21 4.25 11.71 5.83
C TRP A 21 4.38 11.32 7.30
N PHE A 22 4.20 10.03 7.62
CA PHE A 22 4.32 9.53 8.98
C PHE A 22 5.77 9.52 9.50
N ALA A 23 6.76 9.36 8.62
CA ALA A 23 8.17 9.51 8.98
C ALA A 23 8.55 10.96 9.31
N LEU A 24 7.94 11.95 8.60
CA LEU A 24 8.18 13.37 8.83
C LEU A 24 7.37 13.95 10.00
N ASN A 25 6.21 13.38 10.30
CA ASN A 25 5.36 13.74 11.44
C ASN A 25 5.28 12.56 12.44
N PRO A 26 6.34 12.34 13.24
CA PRO A 26 6.29 11.35 14.30
C PRO A 26 5.23 11.74 15.35
N ALA A 27 4.54 10.73 15.88
CA ALA A 27 3.60 10.95 16.96
C ALA A 27 4.35 11.41 18.22
N HIS A 28 3.89 12.51 18.82
CA HIS A 28 4.50 13.06 20.03
C HIS A 28 3.94 12.40 21.31
N ASP A 29 2.76 11.77 21.23
CA ASP A 29 2.04 11.18 22.35
C ASP A 29 1.66 9.71 22.08
N ALA A 30 1.52 8.91 23.14
CA ALA A 30 1.15 7.48 23.04
C ALA A 30 -0.18 7.24 22.30
N THR A 31 -1.16 8.12 22.49
CA THR A 31 -2.44 8.08 21.75
C THR A 31 -2.23 8.35 20.27
N GLY A 32 -1.39 9.33 19.92
CA GLY A 32 -1.04 9.64 18.53
C GLY A 32 -0.31 8.48 17.85
N TYR A 33 0.56 7.77 18.60
CA TYR A 33 1.28 6.62 18.09
C TYR A 33 0.33 5.48 17.69
N LEU A 34 -0.63 5.15 18.56
CA LEU A 34 -1.67 4.16 18.26
C LEU A 34 -2.52 4.59 17.06
N LEU A 35 -2.93 5.87 17.02
CA LEU A 35 -3.79 6.38 15.96
C LEU A 35 -3.09 6.34 14.59
N HIS A 36 -1.82 6.77 14.54
CA HIS A 36 -0.98 6.69 13.35
C HIS A 36 -0.82 5.24 12.88
N GLY A 37 -0.56 4.32 13.81
CA GLY A 37 -0.45 2.90 13.50
C GLY A 37 -1.75 2.29 12.96
N VAL A 38 -2.90 2.60 13.57
CA VAL A 38 -4.22 2.15 13.08
C VAL A 38 -4.50 2.68 11.67
N VAL A 39 -4.25 3.97 11.42
CA VAL A 39 -4.43 4.57 10.09
C VAL A 39 -3.54 3.90 9.05
N MET A 40 -2.27 3.64 9.38
CA MET A 40 -1.35 2.93 8.49
C MET A 40 -1.80 1.49 8.20
N CYS A 41 -2.23 0.75 9.23
CA CYS A 41 -2.81 -0.59 9.06
C CYS A 41 -4.05 -0.57 8.14
N CYS A 42 -4.99 0.34 8.38
CA CYS A 42 -6.18 0.51 7.58
C CYS A 42 -5.84 0.82 6.12
N ALA A 43 -4.91 1.75 5.88
CA ALA A 43 -4.46 2.09 4.53
C ALA A 43 -3.82 0.89 3.82
N CYS A 44 -2.99 0.12 4.54
CA CYS A 44 -2.35 -1.09 4.02
C CYS A 44 -3.39 -2.13 3.56
N VAL A 45 -4.38 -2.45 4.41
CA VAL A 45 -5.44 -3.41 4.10
C VAL A 45 -6.30 -2.94 2.92
N PHE A 46 -6.62 -1.65 2.86
CA PHE A 46 -7.44 -1.10 1.78
C PHE A 46 -6.73 -1.19 0.42
N LEU A 47 -5.45 -0.85 0.38
CA LEU A 47 -4.62 -1.01 -0.81
C LEU A 47 -4.41 -2.50 -1.16
N LEU A 48 -4.29 -3.38 -0.16
CA LEU A 48 -4.13 -4.82 -0.37
C LEU A 48 -5.34 -5.39 -1.08
N LYS A 49 -6.55 -5.08 -0.62
CA LYS A 49 -7.80 -5.45 -1.29
C LYS A 49 -7.80 -5.03 -2.76
N TYR A 50 -7.36 -3.81 -3.07
CA TYR A 50 -7.33 -3.31 -4.45
C TYR A 50 -6.34 -4.09 -5.32
N VAL A 51 -5.13 -4.32 -4.83
CA VAL A 51 -4.10 -5.11 -5.55
C VAL A 51 -4.55 -6.56 -5.73
N LEU A 52 -5.18 -7.16 -4.70
CA LEU A 52 -5.74 -8.50 -4.78
C LEU A 52 -6.81 -8.58 -5.87
N PHE A 53 -7.71 -7.60 -5.93
CA PHE A 53 -8.76 -7.55 -6.95
C PHE A 53 -8.17 -7.41 -8.36
N ALA A 54 -7.14 -6.59 -8.52
CA ALA A 54 -6.42 -6.46 -9.79
C ALA A 54 -5.71 -7.77 -10.19
N LEU A 55 -5.08 -8.46 -9.23
CA LEU A 55 -4.40 -9.73 -9.44
C LEU A 55 -5.39 -10.83 -9.83
N VAL A 56 -6.51 -10.97 -9.12
CA VAL A 56 -7.57 -11.95 -9.42
C VAL A 56 -8.20 -11.66 -10.77
N SER A 57 -8.50 -10.39 -11.07
CA SER A 57 -9.03 -9.98 -12.37
C SER A 57 -8.08 -10.31 -13.53
N ALA A 58 -6.78 -10.08 -13.34
CA ALA A 58 -5.75 -10.42 -14.32
C ALA A 58 -5.57 -11.94 -14.47
N HIS A 59 -5.69 -12.69 -13.37
CA HIS A 59 -5.62 -14.15 -13.38
C HIS A 59 -6.80 -14.77 -14.13
N LEU A 60 -8.03 -14.29 -13.90
CA LEU A 60 -9.23 -14.72 -14.60
C LEU A 60 -9.17 -14.44 -16.10
N ARG A 61 -8.54 -13.34 -16.50
CA ARG A 61 -8.35 -12.97 -17.92
C ARG A 61 -7.18 -13.68 -18.61
N GLN A 62 -6.45 -14.56 -17.90
CA GLN A 62 -5.23 -15.23 -18.39
C GLN A 62 -4.16 -14.24 -18.89
N ASP A 63 -4.19 -13.00 -18.39
CA ASP A 63 -3.45 -11.89 -18.96
C ASP A 63 -2.10 -11.74 -18.23
N ALA A 64 -1.08 -12.44 -18.73
CA ALA A 64 0.22 -12.58 -18.06
C ALA A 64 0.92 -11.24 -17.80
N ALA A 65 0.75 -10.28 -18.70
CA ALA A 65 1.32 -8.93 -18.55
C ALA A 65 0.65 -8.15 -17.41
N ALA A 66 -0.68 -8.26 -17.28
CA ALA A 66 -1.43 -7.63 -16.20
C ALA A 66 -1.14 -8.29 -14.85
N LYS A 67 -1.02 -9.63 -14.82
CA LYS A 67 -0.66 -10.40 -13.61
C LYS A 67 0.70 -9.97 -13.06
N ARG A 68 1.70 -9.80 -13.93
CA ARG A 68 3.04 -9.34 -13.53
C ARG A 68 3.03 -7.93 -12.97
N ARG A 69 2.23 -7.02 -13.54
CA ARG A 69 2.06 -5.65 -13.00
C ARG A 69 1.39 -5.63 -11.63
N ALA A 70 0.38 -6.48 -11.42
CA ALA A 70 -0.29 -6.60 -10.12
C ALA A 70 0.66 -7.21 -9.06
N LEU A 71 1.49 -8.19 -9.42
CA LEU A 71 2.53 -8.72 -8.53
C LEU A 71 3.56 -7.65 -8.14
N LEU A 72 3.97 -6.80 -9.09
CA LEU A 72 4.88 -5.68 -8.81
C LEU A 72 4.27 -4.65 -7.84
N GLN A 73 2.95 -4.46 -7.85
CA GLN A 73 2.27 -3.59 -6.88
C GLN A 73 2.19 -4.21 -5.48
N LEU A 74 2.35 -5.53 -5.36
CA LEU A 74 2.39 -6.21 -4.07
C LEU A 74 3.66 -5.87 -3.29
N LEU A 75 4.76 -5.59 -4.00
CA LEU A 75 6.05 -5.25 -3.42
C LEU A 75 6.05 -3.96 -2.59
N PRO A 76 5.62 -2.78 -3.10
CA PRO A 76 5.53 -1.56 -2.29
C PRO A 76 4.55 -1.74 -1.12
N LEU A 77 3.54 -2.61 -1.27
CA LEU A 77 2.62 -2.91 -0.20
C LEU A 77 3.23 -3.75 0.92
N ALA A 78 4.02 -4.76 0.56
CA ALA A 78 4.77 -5.57 1.51
C ALA A 78 5.80 -4.72 2.26
N VAL A 79 6.48 -3.80 1.55
CA VAL A 79 7.39 -2.83 2.16
C VAL A 79 6.65 -1.91 3.12
N PHE A 80 5.48 -1.40 2.74
CA PHE A 80 4.66 -0.57 3.62
C PHE A 80 4.20 -1.34 4.87
N GLY A 81 3.70 -2.57 4.71
CA GLY A 81 3.36 -3.44 5.85
C GLY A 81 4.54 -3.73 6.77
N GLY A 82 5.73 -3.95 6.20
CA GLY A 82 6.98 -4.10 6.96
C GLY A 82 7.34 -2.82 7.73
N TYR A 83 7.15 -1.64 7.13
CA TYR A 83 7.31 -0.36 7.79
C TYR A 83 6.33 -0.19 8.96
N VAL A 84 5.06 -0.58 8.80
CA VAL A 84 4.09 -0.55 9.90
C VAL A 84 4.54 -1.47 11.05
N ALA A 85 5.01 -2.68 10.73
CA ALA A 85 5.53 -3.59 11.76
C ALA A 85 6.74 -2.98 12.48
N TYR A 86 7.68 -2.38 11.74
CA TYR A 86 8.81 -1.66 12.32
C TYR A 86 8.35 -0.49 13.20
N TYR A 87 7.37 0.28 12.74
CA TYR A 87 6.80 1.43 13.45
C TYR A 87 6.19 1.05 14.79
N PHE A 88 5.66 -0.17 14.96
CA PHE A 88 5.13 -0.67 16.24
C PHE A 88 6.19 -1.32 17.16
N ILE A 89 7.34 -1.69 16.59
CA ILE A 89 8.44 -2.34 17.31
C ILE A 89 9.43 -1.31 17.88
N HIS A 90 9.63 -0.19 17.17
CA HIS A 90 10.39 0.98 17.63
C HIS A 90 9.46 2.05 18.20
#